data_AF-A0A1V4ZT39-F1
#
_entry.id   AF-A0A1V4ZT39-F1
#
_cell.length_a   1.000
_cell.length_b   1.000
_cell.length_c   1.000
_cell.angle_alpha   90.00
_cell.angle_beta   90.00
_cell.angle_gamma   90.00
#
_symmetry.space_group_name_H-M   'P 1'
#
loop_
_entity.id
_entity.type
_entity.pdbx_description
1 polymer ?
#
loop_
_entity_poly.entity_id
_entity_poly.type
_entity_poly.pdbx_seq_one_letter_code
_entity_poly.pdbx_strand_id
1 'polypeptide(L)'
;MDLLESSLNRAIRLLKTPTNYEDYISIKIKPVQGGCCCFHCWPKTWARINEYIRPCGHLRDEGDVLIERNDEQFVLECHESGPEIISHLGLGIAAVDLIITLLKFLQEDRKAPIKLKLTKRRLIKGQLEEENIMEIDLPLSDAIVERLNKNIERALKRKKKN
;
A
#
# COMPACT_ATOMS: atom_id res chain seq x y z
N MET A 1 0.52 -8.15 21.25
CA MET A 1 1.32 -8.29 20.02
C MET A 1 1.02 -7.08 19.18
N ASP A 2 2.04 -6.32 18.77
CA ASP A 2 1.84 -5.11 17.97
C ASP A 2 1.26 -5.52 16.60
N LEU A 3 0.26 -4.79 16.09
CA LEU A 3 -0.41 -5.14 14.82
C LEU A 3 0.59 -5.18 13.66
N LEU A 4 1.60 -4.30 13.69
CA LEU A 4 2.64 -4.26 12.65
C LEU A 4 3.55 -5.50 12.68
N GLU A 5 4.00 -5.95 13.85
CA GLU A 5 4.87 -7.12 13.97
C GLU A 5 4.18 -8.38 13.43
N SER A 6 2.88 -8.51 13.67
CA SER A 6 2.06 -9.59 13.12
C SER A 6 2.01 -9.55 11.59
N SER A 7 1.78 -8.37 11.00
CA SER A 7 1.77 -8.17 9.54
C SER A 7 3.14 -8.45 8.92
N LEU A 8 4.23 -7.92 9.50
CA LEU A 8 5.59 -8.21 9.03
C LEU A 8 5.90 -9.71 9.07
N ASN A 9 5.52 -10.42 10.13
CA ASN A 9 5.71 -11.87 10.22
C ASN A 9 4.98 -12.65 9.15
N ARG A 10 3.76 -12.24 8.78
CA ARG A 10 3.03 -12.83 7.65
C ARG A 10 3.74 -12.54 6.34
N ALA A 11 4.07 -11.28 6.09
CA ALA A 11 4.75 -10.86 4.87
C ALA A 11 6.09 -11.57 4.67
N ILE A 12 6.91 -11.71 5.72
CA ILE A 12 8.18 -12.46 5.72
C ILE A 12 7.97 -13.90 5.24
N ARG A 13 6.93 -14.58 5.72
CA ARG A 13 6.61 -15.96 5.31
C ARG A 13 6.23 -16.03 3.83
N LEU A 14 5.42 -15.09 3.34
CA LEU A 14 5.02 -15.05 1.94
C LEU A 14 6.17 -14.70 1.00
N LEU A 15 6.97 -13.69 1.36
CA LEU A 15 8.12 -13.23 0.58
C LEU A 15 9.29 -14.23 0.63
N LYS A 16 9.28 -15.18 1.56
CA LYS A 16 10.36 -16.17 1.78
C LYS A 16 11.71 -15.49 2.01
N THR A 17 11.70 -14.37 2.74
CA THR A 17 12.85 -13.52 3.03
C THR A 17 13.26 -13.64 4.51
N PRO A 18 14.47 -13.16 4.90
CA PRO A 18 14.93 -13.24 6.29
C PRO A 18 14.05 -12.45 7.26
N THR A 19 13.98 -12.92 8.51
CA THR A 19 13.28 -12.24 9.62
C THR A 19 14.09 -11.07 10.18
N ASN A 20 14.47 -10.12 9.30
CA ASN A 20 15.10 -8.87 9.69
C ASN A 20 14.11 -7.72 9.50
N TYR A 21 13.39 -7.35 10.56
CA TYR A 21 12.34 -6.33 10.47
C TYR A 21 12.84 -4.95 10.00
N GLU A 22 14.14 -4.65 10.14
CA GLU A 22 14.74 -3.42 9.64
C GLU A 22 14.75 -3.36 8.12
N ASP A 23 14.67 -4.51 7.43
CA ASP A 23 14.65 -4.65 5.98
C ASP A 23 13.23 -4.57 5.39
N TYR A 24 12.22 -4.15 6.14
CA TYR A 24 10.84 -4.04 5.62
C TYR A 24 10.29 -2.63 5.78
N ILE A 25 9.43 -2.25 4.84
CA ILE A 25 8.60 -1.05 4.94
C ILE A 25 7.14 -1.46 4.88
N SER A 26 6.34 -0.96 5.83
CA SER A 26 4.88 -0.99 5.78
C SER A 26 4.35 0.38 5.37
N ILE A 27 3.53 0.44 4.33
CA ILE A 27 2.78 1.63 3.92
C ILE A 27 1.31 1.37 4.18
N LYS A 28 0.72 2.14 5.10
CA LYS A 28 -0.71 2.07 5.43
C LYS A 28 -1.47 3.21 4.80
N ILE A 29 -2.58 2.90 4.14
CA ILE A 29 -3.53 3.89 3.61
C ILE A 29 -4.76 3.89 4.50
N LYS A 30 -5.10 5.02 5.12
CA LYS A 30 -6.24 5.13 6.04
C LYS A 30 -7.01 6.45 5.89
N PRO A 31 -8.32 6.52 6.19
CA PRO A 31 -9.05 7.78 6.24
C PRO A 31 -8.46 8.74 7.29
N VAL A 32 -8.43 10.04 6.99
CA VAL A 32 -7.86 11.06 7.91
C VAL A 32 -8.67 11.15 9.20
N GLN A 33 -10.00 11.18 9.11
CA GLN A 33 -10.90 11.40 10.25
C GLN A 33 -11.15 10.15 11.11
N GLY A 34 -10.49 9.04 10.82
CA GLY A 34 -10.87 7.74 11.37
C GLY A 34 -12.15 7.23 10.68
N GLY A 35 -12.17 5.94 10.36
CA GLY A 35 -13.28 5.32 9.63
C GLY A 35 -12.88 3.96 9.10
N CYS A 36 -13.87 3.09 8.87
CA CYS A 36 -13.64 1.76 8.33
C CYS A 36 -13.35 1.84 6.84
N CYS A 37 -12.27 1.18 6.45
CA CYS A 37 -11.77 1.05 5.09
C CYS A 37 -11.73 -0.44 4.69
N CYS A 38 -12.60 -1.19 5.36
CA CYS A 38 -12.72 -2.63 5.31
C CYS A 38 -13.36 -3.07 3.98
N PHE A 39 -13.31 -4.37 3.69
CA PHE A 39 -13.85 -4.95 2.45
C PHE A 39 -15.32 -4.56 2.17
N HIS A 40 -16.14 -4.55 3.22
CA HIS A 40 -17.55 -4.20 3.13
C HIS A 40 -17.81 -2.70 2.87
N CYS A 41 -16.84 -1.82 3.20
CA CYS A 41 -16.97 -0.38 2.97
C CYS A 41 -16.68 0.00 1.52
N TRP A 42 -15.78 -0.72 0.83
CA TRP A 42 -15.36 -0.39 -0.54
C TRP A 42 -15.45 -1.57 -1.53
N PRO A 43 -16.59 -2.28 -1.61
CA PRO A 43 -16.69 -3.53 -2.38
C PRO A 43 -16.35 -3.36 -3.86
N LYS A 44 -16.66 -2.19 -4.44
CA LYS A 44 -16.33 -1.90 -5.85
C LYS A 44 -14.84 -1.69 -6.07
N THR A 45 -14.18 -0.92 -5.21
CA THR A 45 -12.72 -0.73 -5.24
C THR A 45 -12.00 -2.05 -5.08
N TRP A 46 -12.45 -2.92 -4.16
CA TRP A 46 -11.84 -4.24 -3.96
C TRP A 46 -12.05 -5.20 -5.13
N ALA A 47 -13.22 -5.21 -5.76
CA ALA A 47 -13.45 -5.99 -6.98
C ALA A 47 -12.44 -5.62 -8.08
N ARG A 48 -12.14 -4.33 -8.25
CA ARG A 48 -11.16 -3.84 -9.24
C ARG A 48 -9.72 -4.15 -8.87
N ILE A 49 -9.35 -4.03 -7.59
CA ILE A 49 -8.02 -4.45 -7.13
C ILE A 49 -7.84 -5.95 -7.34
N ASN A 50 -8.88 -6.74 -7.10
CA ASN A 50 -8.88 -8.17 -7.39
C ASN A 50 -8.66 -8.48 -8.89
N GLU A 51 -9.10 -7.60 -9.81
CA GLU A 51 -8.75 -7.70 -11.24
C GLU A 51 -7.26 -7.40 -11.47
N TYR A 52 -6.71 -6.38 -10.80
CA TYR A 52 -5.29 -5.98 -10.90
C TYR A 52 -4.34 -7.07 -10.40
N ILE A 53 -4.68 -7.75 -9.30
CA ILE A 53 -3.80 -8.75 -8.65
C ILE A 53 -3.98 -10.17 -9.22
N ARG A 54 -4.95 -10.42 -10.12
CA ARG A 54 -5.18 -11.76 -10.67
C ARG A 54 -4.00 -12.19 -11.56
N PRO A 55 -3.41 -13.40 -11.39
CA PRO A 55 -3.94 -14.58 -10.71
C PRO A 55 -3.44 -14.82 -9.26
N CYS A 56 -2.83 -13.83 -8.60
CA CYS A 56 -2.11 -14.01 -7.33
C CYS A 56 -2.98 -14.31 -6.09
N GLY A 57 -4.31 -14.38 -6.23
CA GLY A 57 -5.26 -14.71 -5.16
C GLY A 57 -6.40 -13.70 -5.03
N HIS A 58 -7.57 -14.13 -4.55
CA HIS A 58 -8.71 -13.25 -4.30
C HIS A 58 -8.77 -12.86 -2.82
N LEU A 59 -8.85 -11.57 -2.52
CA LEU A 59 -9.06 -11.08 -1.17
C LEU A 59 -10.51 -11.41 -0.76
N ARG A 60 -10.73 -12.45 0.04
CA ARG A 60 -12.06 -12.91 0.46
C ARG A 60 -12.51 -12.30 1.78
N ASP A 61 -11.78 -12.52 2.86
CA ASP A 61 -12.04 -11.98 4.19
C ASP A 61 -10.69 -12.04 4.92
N GLU A 62 -10.07 -10.90 5.21
CA GLU A 62 -8.71 -10.80 5.80
C GLU A 62 -7.67 -11.73 5.16
N GLY A 63 -7.00 -11.23 4.12
CA GLY A 63 -5.98 -12.02 3.43
C GLY A 63 -4.80 -11.15 3.03
N ASP A 64 -3.63 -11.75 3.16
CA ASP A 64 -2.37 -11.30 2.59
C ASP A 64 -2.23 -11.86 1.17
N VAL A 65 -1.97 -10.99 0.20
CA VAL A 65 -1.72 -11.39 -1.19
C VAL A 65 -0.29 -11.03 -1.55
N LEU A 66 0.51 -12.03 -1.89
CA LEU A 66 1.80 -11.83 -2.54
C LEU A 66 1.55 -11.35 -3.97
N ILE A 67 2.08 -10.18 -4.31
CA ILE A 67 2.00 -9.61 -5.64
C ILE A 67 3.40 -9.62 -6.22
N GLU A 68 3.55 -10.32 -7.34
CA GLU A 68 4.81 -10.43 -8.08
C GLU A 68 4.68 -9.70 -9.41
N ARG A 69 5.54 -8.70 -9.66
CA ARG A 69 5.54 -7.94 -10.92
C ARG A 69 6.91 -7.37 -11.23
N ASN A 70 7.41 -7.60 -12.44
CA ASN A 70 8.70 -7.06 -12.91
C ASN A 70 9.87 -7.32 -11.93
N ASP A 71 10.00 -8.57 -11.45
CA ASP A 71 10.98 -9.00 -10.44
C ASP A 71 10.85 -8.34 -9.06
N GLU A 72 9.78 -7.57 -8.85
CA GLU A 72 9.44 -6.97 -7.57
C GLU A 72 8.31 -7.75 -6.88
N GLN A 73 8.43 -7.91 -5.57
CA GLN A 73 7.46 -8.62 -4.74
C GLN A 73 7.06 -7.76 -3.55
N PHE A 74 5.76 -7.74 -3.27
CA PHE A 74 5.22 -7.09 -2.10
C PHE A 74 3.94 -7.80 -1.64
N VAL A 75 3.55 -7.56 -0.40
CA VAL A 75 2.36 -8.15 0.21
C VAL A 75 1.33 -7.06 0.42
N LEU A 76 0.11 -7.30 -0.06
CA LEU A 76 -1.06 -6.48 0.26
C LEU A 76 -1.84 -7.15 1.39
N GLU A 77 -1.93 -6.48 2.52
CA GLU A 77 -2.77 -6.85 3.65
C GLU A 77 -3.99 -5.93 3.74
N CYS A 78 -5.13 -6.51 4.11
CA CYS A 78 -6.36 -5.77 4.36
C CYS A 78 -6.63 -5.74 5.87
N HIS A 79 -6.71 -4.53 6.44
CA HIS A 79 -7.10 -4.33 7.84
C HIS A 79 -8.37 -3.50 7.95
N GLU A 80 -9.04 -3.55 9.10
CA GLU A 80 -10.20 -2.68 9.39
C GLU A 80 -9.88 -1.18 9.26
N SER A 81 -8.61 -0.85 9.50
CA SER A 81 -8.04 0.51 9.39
C SER A 81 -7.34 0.78 8.06
N GLY A 82 -7.54 -0.08 7.06
CA GLY A 82 -7.25 0.17 5.65
C GLY A 82 -6.18 -0.75 5.06
N PRO A 83 -5.91 -0.64 3.76
CA PRO A 83 -4.87 -1.44 3.12
C PRO A 83 -3.50 -1.12 3.72
N GLU A 84 -2.74 -2.18 3.97
CA GLU A 84 -1.35 -2.15 4.34
C GLU A 84 -0.53 -2.86 3.26
N ILE A 85 0.50 -2.18 2.77
CA ILE A 85 1.39 -2.72 1.73
C ILE A 85 2.76 -2.89 2.36
N ILE A 86 3.27 -4.13 2.33
CA ILE A 86 4.56 -4.49 2.93
C ILE A 86 5.51 -4.91 1.82
N SER A 87 6.70 -4.31 1.82
CA SER A 87 7.77 -4.63 0.86
C SER A 87 9.10 -4.78 1.59
N HIS A 88 9.92 -5.73 1.13
CA HIS A 88 11.30 -5.87 1.53
C HIS A 88 12.14 -4.77 0.86
N LEU A 89 12.98 -4.07 1.63
CA LEU A 89 13.75 -2.89 1.25
C LEU A 89 14.58 -3.15 -0.01
N GLY A 90 14.14 -2.58 -1.13
CA GLY A 90 14.76 -2.73 -2.45
C GLY A 90 13.79 -2.68 -3.63
N LEU A 91 12.49 -2.94 -3.44
CA LEU A 91 11.52 -3.21 -4.51
C LEU A 91 10.34 -2.22 -4.46
N GLY A 92 10.60 -0.98 -4.89
CA GLY A 92 9.74 0.17 -4.60
C GLY A 92 8.76 0.57 -5.71
N ILE A 93 8.74 -0.07 -6.87
CA ILE A 93 7.92 0.37 -8.00
C ILE A 93 6.53 -0.28 -7.98
N ALA A 94 6.42 -1.57 -7.71
CA ALA A 94 5.18 -2.32 -7.77
C ALA A 94 4.22 -1.98 -6.62
N ALA A 95 4.75 -1.71 -5.43
CA ALA A 95 3.99 -1.15 -4.32
C ALA A 95 3.42 0.26 -4.66
N VAL A 96 4.19 1.09 -5.35
CA VAL A 96 3.74 2.42 -5.80
C VAL A 96 2.64 2.31 -6.85
N ASP A 97 2.76 1.40 -7.82
CA ASP A 97 1.72 1.15 -8.82
C ASP A 97 0.40 0.70 -8.17
N LEU A 98 0.46 -0.15 -7.15
CA LEU A 98 -0.75 -0.55 -6.42
C LEU A 98 -1.35 0.62 -5.65
N ILE A 99 -0.53 1.43 -4.97
CA ILE A 99 -0.99 2.65 -4.28
C ILE A 99 -1.72 3.57 -5.27
N ILE A 100 -1.13 3.80 -6.45
CA ILE A 100 -1.75 4.63 -7.49
C ILE A 100 -3.07 4.01 -7.96
N THR A 101 -3.09 2.69 -8.18
CA THR A 101 -4.29 1.94 -8.58
C THR A 101 -5.42 2.09 -7.55
N LEU A 102 -5.10 1.89 -6.27
CA LEU A 102 -6.00 2.12 -5.14
C LEU A 102 -6.57 3.54 -5.17
N LEU A 103 -5.71 4.55 -5.26
CA LEU A 103 -6.13 5.95 -5.23
C LEU A 103 -6.98 6.34 -6.44
N LYS A 104 -6.67 5.85 -7.64
CA LYS A 104 -7.46 6.07 -8.85
C LYS A 104 -8.87 5.50 -8.71
N PHE A 105 -8.99 4.23 -8.29
CA PHE A 105 -10.30 3.62 -8.15
C PHE A 105 -11.13 4.23 -7.00
N LEU A 106 -10.48 4.73 -5.95
CA LEU A 106 -11.17 5.47 -4.91
C LEU A 106 -11.74 6.81 -5.39
N GLN A 107 -11.25 7.39 -6.50
CA GLN A 107 -11.85 8.59 -7.09
C GLN A 107 -13.13 8.29 -7.87
N GLU A 108 -13.18 7.11 -8.49
CA GLU A 108 -14.36 6.69 -9.25
C GLU A 108 -15.54 6.34 -8.32
N ASP A 109 -15.26 5.92 -7.08
CA ASP A 109 -16.28 5.61 -6.08
C ASP A 109 -16.65 6.82 -5.22
N ARG A 110 -17.80 7.43 -5.51
CA ARG A 110 -18.34 8.59 -4.78
C ARG A 110 -18.66 8.33 -3.30
N LYS A 111 -18.61 7.07 -2.84
CA LYS A 111 -18.85 6.69 -1.44
C LYS A 111 -17.56 6.50 -0.63
N ALA A 112 -16.40 6.63 -1.27
CA ALA A 112 -15.11 6.54 -0.59
C ALA A 112 -14.84 7.75 0.34
N PRO A 113 -14.01 7.60 1.37
CA PRO A 113 -13.58 8.73 2.18
C PRO A 113 -12.83 9.75 1.33
N ILE A 114 -13.25 11.01 1.45
CA ILE A 114 -12.73 12.14 0.67
C ILE A 114 -11.27 12.45 1.03
N LYS A 115 -10.85 12.11 2.25
CA LYS A 115 -9.50 12.39 2.77
C LYS A 115 -8.80 11.13 3.24
N LEU A 116 -7.65 10.83 2.67
CA LEU A 116 -6.81 9.68 3.01
C LEU A 116 -5.44 10.15 3.50
N LYS A 117 -4.77 9.35 4.32
CA LYS A 117 -3.38 9.52 4.71
C LYS A 117 -2.59 8.24 4.45
N LEU A 118 -1.37 8.43 3.96
CA LEU A 118 -0.37 7.38 3.79
C LEU A 118 0.64 7.51 4.93
N THR A 119 0.70 6.48 5.76
CA THR A 119 1.64 6.40 6.88
C THR A 119 2.63 5.29 6.58
N LYS A 120 3.92 5.62 6.64
CA LYS A 120 5.00 4.63 6.65
C LYS A 120 5.25 4.19 8.07
N ARG A 121 5.39 2.88 8.25
CA ARG A 121 5.66 2.25 9.54
C ARG A 121 6.86 1.33 9.42
N ARG A 122 7.70 1.33 10.45
CA ARG A 122 8.89 0.50 10.57
C ARG A 122 9.01 -0.02 11.99
N LEU A 123 9.60 -1.21 12.12
CA LEU A 123 10.00 -1.75 13.40
C LEU A 123 11.52 -1.72 13.49
N ILE A 124 12.07 -0.83 14.32
CA ILE A 124 13.52 -0.66 14.51
C ILE A 124 13.83 -1.07 15.94
N LYS A 125 14.65 -2.12 16.12
CA LYS A 125 15.02 -2.64 17.44
C LYS A 125 13.82 -2.89 18.37
N GLY A 126 12.72 -3.39 17.82
CA GLY A 126 11.48 -3.68 18.55
C GLY A 126 10.62 -2.45 18.86
N GLN A 127 10.98 -1.26 18.38
CA GLN A 127 10.19 -0.04 18.52
C GLN A 127 9.48 0.31 17.20
N LEU A 128 8.21 0.71 17.30
CA LEU A 128 7.42 1.18 16.18
C LEU A 128 7.78 2.65 15.87
N GLU A 129 8.28 2.89 14.67
CA GLU A 129 8.40 4.24 14.10
C GLU A 129 7.29 4.45 13.07
N GLU A 130 6.47 5.50 13.28
CA GLU A 130 5.45 5.93 12.31
C GLU A 130 5.78 7.31 11.74
N GLU A 131 5.65 7.43 10.42
CA GLU A 131 5.86 8.67 9.68
C GLU A 131 4.68 8.90 8.74
N ASN A 132 3.95 10.00 8.89
CA ASN A 132 2.96 10.41 7.90
C ASN A 132 3.68 10.98 6.68
N ILE A 133 3.59 10.29 5.54
CA ILE A 133 4.33 10.68 4.33
C ILE A 133 3.47 11.57 3.42
N MET A 134 2.15 11.37 3.43
CA MET A 134 1.23 12.11 2.56
C MET A 134 -0.18 12.14 3.13
N GLU A 135 -0.85 13.27 2.99
CA GLU A 135 -2.30 13.41 3.10
C GLU A 135 -2.88 13.75 1.72
N ILE A 136 -4.00 13.10 1.38
CA ILE A 136 -4.62 13.15 0.06
C ILE A 136 -6.07 13.57 0.24
N ASP A 137 -6.39 14.79 -0.18
CA ASP A 137 -7.76 15.23 -0.42
C ASP A 137 -8.14 14.84 -1.85
N LEU A 138 -9.01 13.84 -2.02
CA LEU A 138 -9.44 13.37 -3.34
C LEU A 138 -10.46 14.36 -3.93
N PRO A 139 -10.06 15.00 -5.05
CA PRO A 139 -10.50 14.52 -6.36
C PRO A 139 -9.35 14.58 -7.38
N LEU A 140 -8.73 13.45 -7.73
CA LEU A 140 -7.66 13.49 -8.75
C LEU A 140 -8.28 13.41 -10.16
N SER A 141 -8.11 14.49 -10.91
CA SER A 141 -8.34 14.51 -12.36
C SER A 141 -7.15 13.89 -13.10
N ASP A 142 -7.34 13.56 -14.38
CA ASP A 142 -6.27 13.05 -15.26
C ASP A 142 -5.00 13.93 -15.22
N ALA A 143 -5.19 15.24 -15.06
CA ALA A 143 -4.11 16.21 -14.92
C ALA A 143 -3.25 15.99 -13.65
N ILE A 144 -3.85 15.55 -12.54
CA ILE A 144 -3.11 15.29 -11.29
C ILE A 144 -2.37 13.95 -11.37
N VAL A 145 -2.97 12.94 -12.01
CA VAL A 145 -2.30 11.65 -12.30
C VAL A 145 -1.07 11.88 -13.17
N GLU A 146 -1.18 12.68 -14.23
CA GLU A 146 -0.06 12.99 -15.12
C GLU A 146 1.08 13.70 -14.36
N ARG A 147 0.72 14.60 -13.43
CA ARG A 147 1.69 15.34 -12.60
C ARG A 147 2.38 14.44 -11.58
N LEU A 148 1.64 13.50 -10.97
CA LEU A 148 2.19 12.49 -10.06
C LEU A 148 3.18 11.59 -10.79
N ASN A 149 2.83 11.07 -11.97
CA ASN A 149 3.72 10.25 -12.79
C ASN A 149 5.00 11.00 -13.16
N LYS A 150 4.90 12.26 -13.61
CA LYS A 150 6.07 13.11 -13.89
C LYS A 150 6.97 13.32 -12.68
N ASN A 151 6.39 13.47 -11.49
CA ASN A 151 7.17 13.65 -10.25
C ASN A 151 7.86 12.36 -9.80
N ILE A 152 7.19 11.22 -9.92
CA ILE A 152 7.77 9.89 -9.64
C ILE A 152 8.93 9.62 -10.60
N GLU A 153 8.75 9.87 -11.90
CA GLU A 153 9.83 9.73 -12.90
C GLU A 153 11.05 10.61 -12.57
N ARG A 154 10.82 11.86 -12.15
CA ARG A 154 11.93 12.76 -11.74
C ARG A 154 12.63 12.25 -10.49
N ALA A 155 11.90 11.74 -9.50
CA ALA A 155 12.47 11.18 -8.29
C ALA A 155 13.31 9.93 -8.59
N LEU A 156 12.82 9.04 -9.46
CA LEU A 156 13.55 7.87 -9.94
C LEU A 156 14.82 8.26 -10.73
N LYS A 157 14.75 9.32 -11.55
CA LYS A 157 15.92 9.85 -12.29
C LYS A 157 16.96 10.51 -11.38
N ARG A 158 16.54 11.15 -10.28
CA ARG A 158 17.47 11.74 -9.30
C ARG A 158 18.21 10.67 -8.49
N LYS A 159 17.56 9.56 -8.15
CA LYS A 159 18.21 8.42 -7.47
C LYS A 159 19.29 7.72 -8.31
N LYS A 160 19.24 7.81 -9.63
CA LYS A 160 20.27 7.26 -10.55
C LYS A 160 21.51 8.14 -10.71
N LYS A 161 21.51 9.36 -10.16
CA LYS A 161 22.61 10.34 -10.29
C LYS A 161 23.46 10.49 -9.02
N ASN A 162 23.07 9.83 -7.92
CA ASN A 162 23.89 9.64 -6.72
C ASN A 162 24.31 8.17 -6.66
#